data_AF-A0A1F0UBJ7-F1
#
_entry.id   AF-A0A1F0UBJ7-F1
#
_cell.length_a   1.000
_cell.length_b   1.000
_cell.length_c   1.000
_cell.angle_alpha   90.00
_cell.angle_beta   90.00
_cell.angle_gamma   90.00
#
_symmetry.space_group_name_H-M   'P 1'
#
loop_
_entity.id
_entity.type
_entity.pdbx_description
1 polymer ?
#
loop_
_entity_poly.entity_id
_entity_poly.type
_entity_poly.pdbx_seq_one_letter_code
_entity_poly.pdbx_strand_id
1 'polypeptide(L)'
;MAFLFGCLIFSSCTTCNEYDYQPTIAALRQNTILLSLLDAKGQAYDYELLMQKKNFSVYGLQSKQGFSVRINADNSLGEKRLEFIAELPDEKDMTYNANRSHGEGYATTQLNIEGKTIDLRIDFVYGAAEDKDMLADSSIAIERIFYNGVEIKPRKTSYPQFLLTLQKDDKGDFHIVE
;
A
#
# COMPACT_ATOMS: atom_id res chain seq x y z
N MET A 1 36.32 -25.99 -43.79
CA MET A 1 35.45 -27.04 -43.20
C MET A 1 35.88 -27.20 -41.74
N ALA A 2 34.90 -27.36 -40.85
CA ALA A 2 34.99 -27.50 -39.38
C ALA A 2 35.24 -26.21 -38.56
N PHE A 3 34.13 -25.53 -38.29
CA PHE A 3 33.93 -24.53 -37.23
C PHE A 3 33.97 -25.22 -35.85
N LEU A 4 34.77 -24.71 -34.92
CA LEU A 4 34.79 -25.16 -33.52
C LEU A 4 33.55 -24.64 -32.79
N PHE A 5 32.69 -25.57 -32.39
CA PHE A 5 31.54 -25.37 -31.52
C PHE A 5 32.02 -25.01 -30.10
N GLY A 6 32.13 -23.72 -29.81
CA GLY A 6 32.23 -23.22 -28.44
C GLY A 6 30.82 -23.18 -27.82
N CYS A 7 30.43 -24.23 -27.11
CA CYS A 7 29.22 -24.21 -26.29
C CYS A 7 29.43 -23.23 -25.13
N LEU A 8 28.93 -22.00 -25.29
CA LEU A 8 28.71 -21.08 -24.18
C LEU A 8 27.60 -21.68 -23.31
N ILE A 9 28.01 -22.29 -22.20
CA ILE A 9 27.09 -22.70 -21.14
C ILE A 9 26.64 -21.40 -20.49
N PHE A 10 25.49 -20.85 -20.92
CA PHE A 10 24.79 -19.82 -20.16
C PHE A 10 24.40 -20.44 -18.82
N SER A 11 25.23 -20.22 -17.80
CA SER A 11 24.84 -20.44 -16.42
C SER A 11 23.76 -19.42 -16.09
N SER A 12 22.50 -19.81 -16.31
CA SER A 12 21.35 -19.10 -15.79
C SER A 12 21.38 -19.19 -14.27
N CYS A 13 22.13 -18.28 -13.65
CA CYS A 13 21.91 -17.85 -12.27
C CYS A 13 20.59 -17.06 -12.25
N THR A 14 19.47 -17.74 -12.41
CA THR A 14 18.24 -17.24 -11.81
C THR A 14 18.24 -17.78 -10.39
N THR A 15 18.79 -17.01 -9.47
CA THR A 15 18.33 -17.07 -8.08
C THR A 15 16.84 -16.73 -8.12
N CYS A 16 15.99 -17.73 -8.34
CA CYS A 16 14.60 -17.65 -7.93
C CYS A 16 14.64 -17.51 -6.41
N ASN A 17 14.67 -16.26 -5.93
CA ASN A 17 14.07 -16.01 -4.64
C ASN A 17 12.58 -16.31 -4.86
N GLU A 18 12.16 -17.52 -4.50
CA GLU A 18 10.75 -17.91 -4.37
C GLU A 18 10.12 -17.05 -3.28
N TYR A 19 9.80 -15.81 -3.63
CA TYR A 19 8.87 -15.01 -2.83
C TYR A 19 7.46 -15.39 -3.27
N ASP A 20 6.89 -16.35 -2.54
CA ASP A 20 5.52 -16.85 -2.73
C ASP A 20 4.49 -15.90 -2.11
N TYR A 21 4.57 -14.62 -2.45
CA TYR A 21 3.52 -13.66 -2.14
C TYR A 21 2.46 -13.72 -3.24
N GLN A 22 1.24 -14.08 -2.87
CA GLN A 22 0.08 -14.10 -3.76
C GLN A 22 -0.96 -13.12 -3.21
N PRO A 23 -1.07 -11.88 -3.75
CA PRO A 23 -2.05 -10.94 -3.24
C PRO A 23 -3.46 -11.51 -3.40
N THR A 24 -4.33 -11.33 -2.40
CA THR A 24 -5.75 -11.69 -2.55
C THR A 24 -6.35 -11.00 -3.76
N ILE A 25 -6.81 -11.80 -4.72
CA ILE A 25 -7.32 -11.33 -6.01
C ILE A 25 -8.81 -11.01 -5.84
N ALA A 26 -9.15 -9.73 -5.86
CA ALA A 26 -10.52 -9.23 -5.83
C ALA A 26 -10.61 -7.84 -6.47
N ALA A 27 -11.82 -7.39 -6.79
CA ALA A 27 -12.04 -6.01 -7.20
C ALA A 27 -11.70 -5.06 -6.05
N LEU A 28 -10.80 -4.11 -6.30
CA LEU A 28 -10.43 -3.10 -5.32
C LEU A 28 -11.59 -2.13 -5.10
N ARG A 29 -11.97 -1.96 -3.84
CA ARG A 29 -12.94 -0.99 -3.36
C ARG A 29 -12.33 -0.27 -2.18
N GLN A 30 -12.11 1.04 -2.29
CA GLN A 30 -11.66 1.86 -1.16
C GLN A 30 -10.24 1.49 -0.65
N ASN A 31 -9.35 0.99 -1.49
CA ASN A 31 -7.97 0.60 -1.08
C ASN A 31 -6.93 1.71 -1.27
N THR A 32 -7.37 2.92 -1.59
CA THR A 32 -6.51 4.07 -1.86
C THR A 32 -6.31 4.90 -0.59
N ILE A 33 -5.05 5.19 -0.27
CA ILE A 33 -4.66 6.08 0.81
C ILE A 33 -4.23 7.42 0.20
N LEU A 34 -4.79 8.49 0.75
CA LEU A 34 -4.32 9.85 0.55
C LEU A 34 -3.50 10.26 1.77
N LEU A 35 -2.30 10.79 1.53
CA LEU A 35 -1.38 11.19 2.56
C LEU A 35 -1.02 12.67 2.41
N SER A 36 -1.31 13.44 3.46
CA SER A 36 -0.79 14.78 3.69
C SER A 36 0.43 14.73 4.60
N LEU A 37 1.49 15.46 4.24
CA LEU A 37 2.69 15.61 5.06
C LEU A 37 2.86 17.06 5.48
N LEU A 38 3.06 17.29 6.77
CA LEU A 38 3.31 18.59 7.38
C LEU A 38 4.70 18.63 8.02
N ASP A 39 5.40 19.74 7.89
CA ASP A 39 6.66 19.97 8.58
C ASP A 39 6.45 20.31 10.07
N ALA A 40 7.54 20.53 10.81
CA ALA A 40 7.49 20.86 12.23
C ALA A 40 6.74 22.19 12.53
N LYS A 41 6.54 23.04 11.53
CA LYS A 41 5.78 24.29 11.64
C LYS A 41 4.32 24.14 11.17
N GLY A 42 3.91 22.93 10.78
CA GLY A 42 2.58 22.64 10.25
C GLY A 42 2.39 23.05 8.79
N GLN A 43 3.48 23.30 8.05
CA GLN A 43 3.41 23.66 6.63
C GLN A 43 3.43 22.42 5.75
N ALA A 44 2.61 22.41 4.70
CA ALA A 44 2.56 21.31 3.75
C ALA A 44 3.89 21.14 3.01
N TYR A 45 4.29 19.88 2.80
CA TYR A 45 5.46 19.55 2.00
C TYR A 45 5.28 19.90 0.51
N ASP A 46 6.38 20.25 -0.15
CA ASP A 46 6.48 20.27 -1.62
C ASP A 46 6.68 18.83 -2.12
N TYR A 47 5.60 18.21 -2.58
CA TYR A 47 5.62 16.81 -3.01
C TYR A 47 6.42 16.61 -4.29
N GLU A 48 6.45 17.57 -5.20
CA GLU A 48 7.28 17.50 -6.40
C GLU A 48 8.77 17.41 -6.04
N LEU A 49 9.23 18.28 -5.13
CA LEU A 49 10.61 18.27 -4.65
C LEU A 49 10.93 17.00 -3.85
N LEU A 50 9.99 16.56 -2.99
CA LEU A 50 10.14 15.34 -2.19
C LEU A 50 10.33 14.11 -3.08
N MET A 51 9.52 13.97 -4.13
CA MET A 51 9.59 12.88 -5.10
C MET A 51 10.84 12.98 -5.99
N GLN A 52 11.21 14.19 -6.45
CA GLN A 52 12.43 14.41 -7.24
C GLN A 52 13.69 13.98 -6.46
N LYS A 53 13.73 14.25 -5.16
CA LYS A 53 14.83 13.86 -4.27
C LYS A 53 14.79 12.39 -3.84
N LYS A 54 13.74 11.64 -4.21
CA LYS A 54 13.50 10.26 -3.75
C LYS A 54 13.45 10.15 -2.21
N ASN A 55 12.96 11.21 -1.56
CA ASN A 55 12.81 11.26 -0.10
C ASN A 55 11.44 10.74 0.35
N PHE A 56 10.64 10.19 -0.56
CA PHE A 56 9.41 9.48 -0.23
C PHE A 56 9.32 8.19 -1.03
N SER A 57 8.92 7.11 -0.37
CA SER A 57 8.55 5.86 -1.04
C SER A 57 7.58 5.06 -0.20
N VAL A 58 6.87 4.15 -0.86
CA VAL A 58 5.96 3.19 -0.25
C VAL A 58 6.46 1.79 -0.59
N TYR A 59 6.55 0.92 0.41
CA TYR A 59 7.08 -0.42 0.29
C TYR A 59 6.13 -1.40 0.98
N GLY A 60 5.81 -2.51 0.32
CA GLY A 60 5.02 -3.56 0.92
C GLY A 60 5.89 -4.58 1.65
N LEU A 61 5.60 -4.86 2.92
CA LEU A 61 6.41 -5.79 3.71
C LEU A 61 6.17 -7.25 3.32
N GLN A 62 4.94 -7.60 2.93
CA GLN A 62 4.59 -8.97 2.51
C GLN A 62 5.16 -9.28 1.12
N SER A 63 4.92 -8.38 0.17
CA SER A 63 5.34 -8.47 -1.23
C SER A 63 6.81 -8.15 -1.46
N LYS A 64 7.45 -7.47 -0.51
CA LYS A 64 8.83 -7.00 -0.60
C LYS A 64 9.12 -6.12 -1.82
N GLN A 65 8.15 -5.34 -2.25
CA GLN A 65 8.25 -4.47 -3.44
C GLN A 65 7.85 -3.03 -3.15
N GLY A 66 8.38 -2.10 -3.97
CA GLY A 66 7.96 -0.71 -3.96
C GLY A 66 6.62 -0.53 -4.67
N PHE A 67 5.75 0.32 -4.12
CA PHE A 67 4.45 0.67 -4.68
C PHE A 67 4.52 2.02 -5.40
N SER A 68 3.72 2.16 -6.46
CA SER A 68 3.63 3.43 -7.19
C SER A 68 2.96 4.48 -6.31
N VAL A 69 3.52 5.68 -6.33
CA VAL A 69 3.01 6.86 -5.65
C VAL A 69 2.81 7.94 -6.69
N ARG A 70 1.64 8.59 -6.67
CA ARG A 70 1.37 9.77 -7.50
C ARG A 70 1.02 10.97 -6.65
N ILE A 71 1.26 12.15 -7.19
CA ILE A 71 0.76 13.40 -6.62
C ILE A 71 -0.67 13.57 -7.11
N ASN A 72 -1.62 13.48 -6.18
CA ASN A 72 -3.02 13.79 -6.45
C ASN A 72 -3.23 15.30 -6.23
N ALA A 73 -3.62 15.98 -7.31
CA ALA A 73 -3.93 17.42 -7.34
C ALA A 73 -5.43 17.69 -7.47
N ASP A 74 -6.28 16.78 -6.98
CA ASP A 74 -7.72 16.98 -6.94
C ASP A 74 -8.04 18.13 -5.97
N ASN A 75 -8.26 19.30 -6.58
CA ASN A 75 -8.54 20.54 -5.89
C ASN A 75 -9.86 20.51 -5.10
N SER A 76 -10.73 19.51 -5.30
CA SER A 76 -11.96 19.34 -4.50
C SER A 76 -11.66 19.13 -3.01
N LEU A 77 -10.43 18.68 -2.68
CA LEU A 77 -9.95 18.48 -1.32
C LEU A 77 -9.01 19.60 -0.84
N GLY A 78 -8.93 20.72 -1.57
CA GLY A 78 -8.26 21.97 -1.18
C GLY A 78 -6.73 21.99 -1.26
N GLU A 79 -6.07 20.83 -1.30
CA GLU A 79 -4.59 20.70 -1.25
C GLU A 79 -4.11 19.48 -2.04
N LYS A 80 -2.86 19.53 -2.54
CA LYS A 80 -2.18 18.37 -3.13
C LYS A 80 -1.93 17.31 -2.06
N ARG A 81 -1.91 16.04 -2.46
CA ARG A 81 -1.61 14.91 -1.57
C ARG A 81 -0.81 13.84 -2.30
N LEU A 82 -0.10 13.01 -1.55
CA LEU A 82 0.44 11.77 -2.08
C LEU A 82 -0.68 10.72 -2.10
N GLU A 83 -0.75 9.96 -3.18
CA GLU A 83 -1.73 8.89 -3.34
C GLU A 83 -1.04 7.58 -3.71
N PHE A 84 -1.43 6.51 -3.03
CA PHE A 84 -1.00 5.15 -3.32
C PHE A 84 -2.11 4.15 -2.96
N ILE A 85 -2.00 2.96 -3.54
CA ILE A 85 -2.83 1.81 -3.16
C ILE A 85 -2.10 1.08 -2.05
N ALA A 86 -2.82 0.74 -0.97
CA ALA A 86 -2.27 -0.08 0.10
C ALA A 86 -1.85 -1.46 -0.41
N GLU A 87 -0.81 -2.03 0.21
CA GLU A 87 -0.49 -3.44 0.00
C GLU A 87 -1.69 -4.31 0.40
N LEU A 88 -1.98 -5.34 -0.41
CA LEU A 88 -3.05 -6.30 -0.12
C LEU A 88 -2.53 -7.41 0.79
N PRO A 89 -3.40 -8.09 1.54
CA PRO A 89 -3.01 -9.30 2.25
C PRO A 89 -2.56 -10.38 1.27
N ASP A 90 -1.61 -11.20 1.72
CA ASP A 90 -1.28 -12.46 1.06
C ASP A 90 -2.46 -13.43 1.24
N GLU A 91 -2.85 -14.13 0.18
CA GLU A 91 -4.01 -15.04 0.15
C GLU A 91 -3.93 -16.11 1.24
N LYS A 92 -2.73 -16.58 1.57
CA LYS A 92 -2.53 -17.59 2.62
C LYS A 92 -2.75 -17.05 4.04
N ASP A 93 -2.66 -15.73 4.22
CA ASP A 93 -2.83 -15.05 5.51
C ASP A 93 -4.28 -14.56 5.72
N MET A 94 -5.14 -14.76 4.73
CA MET A 94 -6.57 -14.49 4.82
C MET A 94 -7.31 -15.56 5.62
N THR A 95 -8.23 -15.13 6.49
CA THR A 95 -9.17 -16.00 7.19
C THR A 95 -10.55 -15.87 6.56
N TYR A 96 -11.06 -16.97 5.99
CA TYR A 96 -12.37 -17.00 5.33
C TYR A 96 -13.42 -17.74 6.17
N ASN A 97 -14.69 -17.38 5.97
CA ASN A 97 -15.80 -18.21 6.41
C ASN A 97 -15.90 -19.52 5.57
N ALA A 98 -16.74 -20.47 6.00
CA ALA A 98 -16.77 -21.82 5.44
C ALA A 98 -17.05 -21.89 3.93
N ASN A 99 -17.89 -20.99 3.41
CA ASN A 99 -18.23 -20.90 1.99
C ASN A 99 -17.35 -19.89 1.22
N ARG A 100 -16.39 -19.26 1.90
CA ARG A 100 -15.50 -18.21 1.37
C ARG A 100 -16.24 -16.99 0.79
N SER A 101 -17.49 -16.74 1.21
CA SER A 101 -18.21 -15.52 0.85
C SER A 101 -17.69 -14.28 1.59
N HIS A 102 -17.01 -14.49 2.72
CA HIS A 102 -16.44 -13.43 3.53
C HIS A 102 -15.04 -13.82 4.00
N GLY A 103 -14.15 -12.84 4.13
CA GLY A 103 -12.84 -13.05 4.74
C GLY A 103 -12.23 -11.78 5.27
N GLU A 104 -11.28 -11.95 6.17
CA GLU A 104 -10.52 -10.88 6.81
C GLU A 104 -9.03 -11.19 6.72
N GLY A 105 -8.22 -10.16 6.59
CA GLY A 105 -6.76 -10.29 6.61
C GLY A 105 -6.09 -8.93 6.74
N TYR A 106 -4.77 -8.93 6.80
CA TYR A 106 -4.03 -7.67 6.95
C TYR A 106 -2.75 -7.68 6.11
N ALA A 107 -2.30 -6.48 5.79
CA ALA A 107 -0.98 -6.24 5.21
C ALA A 107 -0.27 -5.11 5.96
N THR A 108 1.02 -4.92 5.70
CA THR A 108 1.79 -3.83 6.31
C THR A 108 2.49 -3.03 5.24
N THR A 109 1.97 -1.82 5.01
CA THR A 109 2.58 -0.86 4.12
C THR A 109 3.59 -0.01 4.90
N GLN A 110 4.83 -0.03 4.47
CA GLN A 110 5.92 0.77 5.02
C GLN A 110 6.09 2.05 4.21
N LEU A 111 6.00 3.21 4.88
CA LEU A 111 6.35 4.51 4.33
C LEU A 111 7.80 4.82 4.68
N ASN A 112 8.57 5.29 3.70
CA ASN A 112 9.85 5.94 3.95
C ASN A 112 9.73 7.43 3.65
N ILE A 113 10.04 8.28 4.62
CA ILE A 113 9.94 9.74 4.53
C ILE A 113 11.23 10.34 5.06
N GLU A 114 12.02 10.95 4.18
CA GLU A 114 13.32 11.56 4.51
C GLU A 114 14.26 10.60 5.27
N GLY A 115 14.23 9.31 4.93
CA GLY A 115 15.03 8.27 5.60
C GLY A 115 14.44 7.74 6.91
N LYS A 116 13.26 8.23 7.34
CA LYS A 116 12.50 7.68 8.46
C LYS A 116 11.49 6.67 7.96
N THR A 117 11.29 5.62 8.75
CA THR A 117 10.38 4.52 8.43
C THR A 117 9.15 4.57 9.31
N ILE A 118 7.98 4.39 8.70
CA ILE A 118 6.69 4.30 9.38
C ILE A 118 5.95 3.09 8.83
N ASP A 119 5.55 2.18 9.72
CA ASP A 119 4.75 1.03 9.33
C ASP A 119 3.26 1.32 9.58
N LEU A 120 2.46 1.13 8.53
CA LEU A 120 1.01 1.15 8.60
C LEU A 120 0.51 -0.28 8.46
N ARG A 121 -0.07 -0.83 9.52
CA ARG A 121 -0.83 -2.07 9.42
C ARG A 121 -2.23 -1.74 8.92
N ILE A 122 -2.69 -2.48 7.92
CA ILE A 122 -3.96 -2.23 7.26
C ILE A 122 -4.75 -3.53 7.28
N ASP A 123 -5.90 -3.51 7.93
CA ASP A 123 -6.82 -4.63 7.98
C ASP A 123 -7.84 -4.47 6.85
N PHE A 124 -8.16 -5.58 6.20
CA PHE A 124 -9.02 -5.65 5.02
C PHE A 124 -10.19 -6.60 5.24
N VAL A 125 -11.30 -6.28 4.58
CA VAL A 125 -12.45 -7.17 4.45
C VAL A 125 -12.62 -7.57 2.99
N TYR A 126 -12.81 -8.86 2.77
CA TYR A 126 -13.16 -9.48 1.51
C TYR A 126 -14.65 -9.89 1.52
N GLY A 127 -15.33 -9.66 0.40
CA GLY A 127 -16.70 -10.11 0.18
C GLY A 127 -16.89 -10.67 -1.22
N ALA A 128 -17.59 -11.80 -1.31
CA ALA A 128 -18.04 -12.44 -2.55
C ALA A 128 -19.53 -12.81 -2.42
N ALA A 129 -20.20 -13.00 -3.56
CA ALA A 129 -21.59 -13.45 -3.55
C ALA A 129 -21.71 -14.85 -2.91
N GLU A 130 -22.68 -15.03 -2.02
CA GLU A 130 -22.99 -16.34 -1.43
C GLU A 130 -23.62 -17.28 -2.46
N ASP A 131 -24.44 -16.70 -3.33
CA ASP A 131 -25.05 -17.39 -4.46
C ASP A 131 -24.07 -17.38 -5.65
N LYS A 132 -23.67 -18.58 -6.08
CA LYS A 132 -22.74 -18.76 -7.21
C LYS A 132 -23.38 -18.44 -8.57
N ASP A 133 -24.71 -18.34 -8.62
CA ASP A 133 -25.45 -17.95 -9.82
C ASP A 133 -25.56 -16.42 -9.95
N MET A 134 -25.19 -15.66 -8.91
CA MET A 134 -25.07 -14.20 -9.00
C MET A 134 -23.77 -13.82 -9.73
N LEU A 135 -23.91 -13.05 -10.82
CA LEU A 135 -22.80 -12.46 -11.58
C LEU A 135 -22.20 -11.23 -10.87
N ALA A 136 -21.81 -11.38 -9.61
CA ALA A 136 -21.15 -10.34 -8.83
C ALA A 136 -19.73 -10.76 -8.48
N ASP A 137 -18.75 -9.95 -8.92
CA ASP A 137 -17.35 -10.16 -8.60
C ASP A 137 -17.09 -9.96 -7.11
N SER A 138 -16.12 -10.72 -6.57
CA SER A 138 -15.61 -10.47 -5.23
C SER A 138 -14.91 -9.13 -5.13
N SER A 139 -14.97 -8.50 -3.96
CA SER A 139 -14.27 -7.25 -3.68
C SER A 139 -13.48 -7.32 -2.38
N ILE A 140 -12.45 -6.47 -2.27
CA ILE A 140 -11.67 -6.28 -1.06
C ILE A 140 -11.56 -4.79 -0.75
N ALA A 141 -11.71 -4.43 0.52
CA ALA A 141 -11.67 -3.04 0.99
C ALA A 141 -10.87 -2.93 2.28
N ILE A 142 -10.23 -1.76 2.47
CA ILE A 142 -9.63 -1.42 3.77
C ILE A 142 -10.76 -1.25 4.78
N GLU A 143 -10.66 -1.96 5.90
CA GLU A 143 -11.55 -1.77 7.05
C GLU A 143 -10.98 -0.75 8.03
N ARG A 144 -9.70 -0.95 8.39
CA ARG A 144 -9.02 -0.23 9.47
C ARG A 144 -7.56 -0.03 9.12
N ILE A 145 -7.01 1.05 9.65
CA ILE A 145 -5.59 1.37 9.53
C ILE A 145 -5.04 1.57 10.95
N PHE A 146 -3.84 1.08 11.20
CA PHE A 146 -3.16 1.18 12.47
C PHE A 146 -1.79 1.82 12.27
N TYR A 147 -1.47 2.77 13.13
CA TYR A 147 -0.16 3.42 13.25
C TYR A 147 0.36 3.17 14.67
N ASN A 148 1.57 2.61 14.80
CA ASN A 148 2.15 2.22 16.09
C ASN A 148 1.21 1.36 16.97
N GLY A 149 0.44 0.48 16.35
CA GLY A 149 -0.52 -0.40 17.04
C GLY A 149 -1.81 0.27 17.49
N VAL A 150 -2.00 1.57 17.22
CA VAL A 150 -3.22 2.31 17.52
C VAL A 150 -4.03 2.47 16.24
N GLU A 151 -5.31 2.12 16.30
CA GLU A 151 -6.25 2.37 15.21
C GLU A 151 -6.38 3.88 14.97
N ILE A 152 -6.17 4.31 13.74
CA ILE A 152 -6.38 5.71 13.35
C ILE A 152 -7.75 5.82 12.70
N LYS A 153 -8.45 6.94 12.93
CA LYS A 153 -9.75 7.21 12.30
C LYS A 153 -9.54 8.14 11.11
N PRO A 154 -9.25 7.61 9.92
CA PRO A 154 -9.04 8.42 8.73
C PRO A 154 -10.27 9.30 8.48
N ARG A 155 -10.03 10.57 8.13
CA ARG A 155 -11.12 11.51 7.81
C ARG A 155 -11.88 10.99 6.59
N LYS A 156 -13.19 10.80 6.74
CA LYS A 156 -14.07 10.42 5.62
C LYS A 156 -14.16 11.58 4.64
N THR A 157 -13.71 11.37 3.41
CA THR A 157 -13.97 12.30 2.30
C THR A 157 -15.29 11.97 1.59
N SER A 158 -15.72 12.82 0.66
CA SER A 158 -16.91 12.59 -0.20
C SER A 158 -16.77 11.36 -1.11
N TYR A 159 -15.54 10.90 -1.35
CA TYR A 159 -15.23 9.58 -1.90
C TYR A 159 -14.66 8.68 -0.80
N PRO A 160 -14.74 7.35 -0.92
CA PRO A 160 -14.21 6.44 0.09
C PRO A 160 -12.70 6.32 -0.02
N GLN A 161 -12.00 7.40 0.33
CA GLN A 161 -10.56 7.50 0.42
C GLN A 161 -10.21 7.67 1.89
N PHE A 162 -9.10 7.05 2.27
CA PHE A 162 -8.57 7.17 3.62
C PHE A 162 -7.54 8.30 3.63
N LEU A 163 -7.91 9.43 4.22
CA LEU A 163 -7.00 10.57 4.38
C LEU A 163 -6.23 10.45 5.70
N LEU A 164 -4.90 10.36 5.58
CA LEU A 164 -3.95 10.40 6.68
C LEU A 164 -3.16 11.71 6.63
N THR A 165 -2.89 12.30 7.79
CA THR A 165 -1.97 13.44 7.90
C THR A 165 -0.86 13.10 8.86
N LEU A 166 0.39 13.16 8.39
CA LEU A 166 1.57 13.01 9.22
C LEU A 166 2.25 14.36 9.39
N GLN A 167 2.57 14.72 10.63
CA GLN A 167 3.34 15.90 10.96
C GLN A 167 4.71 15.52 11.52
N LYS A 168 5.75 16.15 10.99
CA LYS A 168 7.12 16.03 11.51
C LYS A 168 7.23 16.75 12.85
N ASP A 169 7.90 16.15 13.83
CA ASP A 169 8.22 16.79 15.10
C ASP A 169 9.62 17.45 15.08
N ASP A 170 9.98 18.12 16.19
CA ASP A 170 11.27 18.79 16.35
C ASP A 170 12.48 17.82 16.35
N LYS A 171 12.25 16.51 16.56
CA LYS A 171 13.26 15.45 16.49
C LYS A 171 13.38 14.86 15.09
N GLY A 172 12.51 15.27 14.18
CA GLY A 172 12.43 14.81 12.80
C GLY A 172 11.72 13.47 12.63
N ASP A 173 10.97 13.01 13.64
CA ASP A 173 10.07 11.86 13.52
C ASP A 173 8.69 12.34 13.04
N PHE A 174 7.87 11.43 12.52
CA PHE A 174 6.56 11.76 11.95
C PHE A 174 5.45 11.08 12.75
N HIS A 175 4.42 11.85 13.10
CA HIS A 175 3.28 11.40 13.89
C HIS A 175 1.97 11.70 13.19
N ILE A 176 0.96 10.85 13.38
CA ILE A 176 -0.39 11.11 12.88
C ILE A 176 -0.99 12.30 13.65
N VAL A 177 -1.56 13.25 12.90
CA VAL A 177 -2.34 14.37 13.44
C VAL A 177 -3.74 14.35 12.83
N GLU A 178 -4.77 14.25 13.67
CA GLU A 178 -6.18 14.15 13.25
C GLU A 178 -6.84 15.52 13.03
#